data_AF-A0A5C7MFX2-F1
#
_entry.id   AF-A0A5C7MFX2-F1
#
_cell.length_a   1.000
_cell.length_b   1.000
_cell.length_c   1.000
_cell.angle_alpha   90.00
_cell.angle_beta   90.00
_cell.angle_gamma   90.00
#
_symmetry.space_group_name_H-M   'P 1'
#
loop_
_entity.id
_entity.type
_entity.pdbx_description
1 polymer ?
#
loop_
_entity_poly.entity_id
_entity_poly.type
_entity_poly.pdbx_seq_one_letter_code
_entity_poly.pdbx_strand_id
1 'polypeptide(L)'
;MGDRHLLDSDALENIDRMTNIALGQMSGGISPASLAMAYLDWTVHLASSPGKQFQLGAKALRKAMRLGAYALSSAMTGKAEPCIKPLPGDHRFDHPGWERYPYNVVSQGFLLNQQWWHNATTGIRGVSKHAEAAVWFTAKQILDMTAPCNIPFLNPEIAETTIQERGANLARGAEFYREDMRRSLREEKPAGLEAFRVGENLAITPGKVVYRNLLMELIQYSPTTDTVQREPVLMQSAWMMKYYILDLSPHNSLVKYLVDRGHTVFMISWMNPRAEHRNLGMEDYRKLGTMAAIDAISEILPGRRIHTVGYCLGGILLTIAAAAMAREGDDRLASITLFTPMTDFTEVGEIDVFMDASEVTLLEDMMWEKGYLGHK
;
A
#
# COMPACT_ATOMS: atom_id res chain seq x y z
N MET A 1 -44.66 5.45 -23.33
CA MET A 1 -43.36 5.66 -24.00
C MET A 1 -43.22 7.16 -24.19
N GLY A 2 -42.20 7.78 -23.58
CA GLY A 2 -42.16 9.22 -23.23
C GLY A 2 -42.46 9.32 -21.75
N ASP A 3 -41.47 9.46 -20.86
CA ASP A 3 -40.66 10.68 -20.67
C ASP A 3 -39.13 10.46 -20.63
N ARG A 4 -38.65 9.32 -21.14
CA ARG A 4 -37.25 8.89 -21.04
C ARG A 4 -36.20 9.84 -21.67
N HIS A 5 -36.65 10.80 -22.47
CA HIS A 5 -35.80 11.78 -23.16
C HIS A 5 -35.95 13.21 -22.58
N LEU A 6 -36.90 13.42 -21.65
CA LEU A 6 -37.14 14.71 -20.98
C LEU A 6 -36.43 14.81 -19.62
N LEU A 7 -35.92 13.69 -19.13
CA LEU A 7 -35.00 13.58 -18.01
C LEU A 7 -33.65 13.16 -18.62
N ASP A 8 -32.84 14.14 -19.03
CA ASP A 8 -31.49 13.87 -19.57
C ASP A 8 -30.74 12.93 -18.63
N SER A 9 -30.34 11.75 -19.12
CA SER A 9 -29.58 10.77 -18.33
C SER A 9 -28.34 11.41 -17.73
N ASP A 10 -27.69 12.27 -18.50
CA ASP A 10 -26.42 12.90 -18.14
C ASP A 10 -26.61 13.93 -17.01
N ALA A 11 -27.73 14.64 -16.98
CA ALA A 11 -27.99 15.64 -15.94
C ALA A 11 -28.28 14.99 -14.59
N LEU A 12 -29.05 13.90 -14.57
CA LEU A 12 -29.33 13.13 -13.35
C LEU A 12 -28.11 12.34 -12.89
N GLU A 13 -27.37 11.74 -13.83
CA GLU A 13 -26.12 11.06 -13.53
C GLU A 13 -25.09 12.03 -12.94
N ASN A 14 -24.99 13.26 -13.44
CA ASN A 14 -24.13 14.29 -12.85
C ASN A 14 -24.50 14.65 -11.40
N ILE A 15 -25.78 14.57 -11.01
CA ILE A 15 -26.21 14.79 -9.61
C ILE A 15 -25.71 13.65 -8.72
N ASP A 16 -25.84 12.41 -9.18
CA ASP A 16 -25.32 11.24 -8.48
C ASP A 16 -23.79 11.31 -8.35
N ARG A 17 -23.09 11.69 -9.42
CA ARG A 17 -21.64 11.92 -9.44
C ARG A 17 -21.22 12.98 -8.42
N MET A 18 -21.89 14.13 -8.37
CA MET A 18 -21.60 15.18 -7.38
C MET A 18 -21.79 14.70 -5.93
N THR A 19 -22.79 13.85 -5.70
CA THR A 19 -23.05 13.26 -4.38
C THR A 19 -21.94 12.27 -4.01
N ASN A 20 -21.53 11.40 -4.94
CA ASN A 20 -20.43 10.46 -4.75
C ASN A 20 -19.10 11.19 -4.51
N ILE A 21 -18.80 12.25 -5.26
CA ILE A 21 -17.61 13.09 -5.07
C ILE A 21 -17.55 13.65 -3.63
N ALA A 22 -18.65 14.24 -3.15
CA ALA A 22 -18.71 14.79 -1.80
C ALA A 22 -18.49 13.70 -0.74
N LEU A 23 -19.10 12.52 -0.93
CA LEU A 23 -18.89 11.37 -0.06
C LEU A 23 -17.43 10.88 -0.09
N GLY A 24 -16.83 10.78 -1.27
CA GLY A 24 -15.44 10.33 -1.44
C GLY A 24 -14.42 11.28 -0.83
N GLN A 25 -14.64 12.59 -0.93
CA GLN A 25 -13.80 13.58 -0.25
C GLN A 25 -13.92 13.47 1.28
N MET A 26 -15.14 13.28 1.80
CA MET A 26 -15.38 13.12 3.24
C MET A 26 -14.81 11.82 3.80
N SER A 27 -14.86 10.73 3.03
CA SER A 27 -14.43 9.40 3.46
C SER A 27 -12.96 9.10 3.17
N GLY A 28 -12.22 10.02 2.56
CA GLY A 28 -10.83 9.82 2.15
C GLY A 28 -10.68 8.80 1.01
N GLY A 29 -11.71 8.66 0.18
CA GLY A 29 -11.75 7.76 -0.98
C GLY A 29 -12.38 6.40 -0.72
N ILE A 30 -12.83 6.09 0.50
CA ILE A 30 -13.44 4.80 0.86
C ILE A 30 -14.97 4.87 0.77
N SER A 31 -15.63 3.95 0.09
CA SER A 31 -17.09 3.92 -0.06
C SER A 31 -17.81 3.60 1.27
N PRO A 32 -18.60 4.55 1.84
CA PRO A 32 -19.37 4.27 3.05
C PRO A 32 -20.45 3.21 2.82
N ALA A 33 -20.99 3.13 1.61
CA ALA A 33 -22.02 2.16 1.24
C ALA A 33 -21.46 0.73 1.21
N SER A 34 -20.26 0.54 0.65
CA SER A 34 -19.59 -0.77 0.64
C SER A 34 -19.34 -1.27 2.07
N LEU A 35 -18.76 -0.43 2.93
CA LEU A 35 -18.56 -0.77 4.34
C LEU A 35 -19.87 -1.09 5.05
N ALA A 36 -20.91 -0.27 4.88
CA ALA A 36 -22.20 -0.50 5.51
C ALA A 36 -22.82 -1.85 5.08
N MET A 37 -22.73 -2.19 3.79
CA MET A 37 -23.22 -3.46 3.25
C MET A 37 -22.43 -4.65 3.80
N ALA A 38 -21.10 -4.56 3.87
CA ALA A 38 -20.27 -5.60 4.46
C ALA A 38 -20.61 -5.85 5.94
N TYR A 39 -20.78 -4.77 6.71
CA TYR A 39 -21.19 -4.86 8.11
C TYR A 39 -22.59 -5.43 8.28
N LEU A 40 -23.54 -5.06 7.42
CA LEU A 40 -24.90 -5.59 7.45
C LEU A 40 -24.93 -7.09 7.12
N ASP A 41 -24.23 -7.51 6.07
CA ASP A 41 -24.08 -8.93 5.68
C ASP A 41 -23.54 -9.77 6.84
N TRP A 42 -22.44 -9.31 7.45
CA TRP A 42 -21.86 -9.93 8.64
C TRP A 42 -22.84 -10.00 9.82
N THR A 43 -23.47 -8.87 10.16
CA THR A 43 -24.33 -8.77 11.35
C THR A 43 -25.55 -9.66 11.24
N VAL A 44 -26.23 -9.67 10.09
CA VAL A 44 -27.45 -10.48 9.88
C VAL A 44 -27.13 -11.98 9.94
N HIS A 45 -26.06 -12.41 9.29
CA HIS A 45 -25.65 -13.82 9.31
C HIS A 45 -25.14 -14.27 10.68
N LEU A 46 -24.39 -13.42 11.40
CA LEU A 46 -23.94 -13.72 12.75
C LEU A 46 -25.12 -13.79 13.74
N ALA A 47 -26.07 -12.84 13.65
CA ALA A 47 -27.28 -12.83 14.45
C ALA A 47 -28.15 -14.08 14.22
N SER A 48 -28.16 -14.59 12.99
CA SER A 48 -28.90 -15.78 12.58
C SER A 48 -28.14 -17.11 12.78
N SER A 49 -26.96 -17.07 13.41
CA SER A 49 -26.07 -18.24 13.58
C SER A 49 -25.89 -18.64 15.06
N PRO A 50 -26.88 -19.31 15.69
CA PRO A 50 -26.83 -19.65 17.12
C PRO A 50 -25.63 -20.54 17.49
N GLY A 51 -25.22 -21.46 16.61
CA GLY A 51 -24.03 -22.29 16.84
C GLY A 51 -22.73 -21.48 16.88
N LYS A 52 -22.61 -20.45 16.01
CA LYS A 52 -21.47 -19.53 16.01
C LYS A 52 -21.47 -18.67 17.27
N GLN A 53 -22.63 -18.14 17.68
CA GLN A 53 -22.77 -17.35 18.91
C GLN A 53 -22.35 -18.15 20.14
N PHE A 54 -22.82 -19.39 20.27
CA PHE A 54 -22.39 -20.29 21.36
C PHE A 54 -20.87 -20.54 21.32
N GLN A 55 -20.31 -20.80 20.13
CA GLN A 55 -18.87 -20.97 19.98
C GLN A 55 -18.09 -19.72 20.43
N LEU A 56 -18.55 -18.51 20.09
CA LEU A 56 -17.92 -17.25 20.48
C LEU A 56 -18.01 -17.01 21.99
N GLY A 57 -19.15 -17.30 22.61
CA GLY A 57 -19.33 -17.23 24.05
C GLY A 57 -18.42 -18.21 24.79
N ALA A 58 -18.36 -19.46 24.34
CA ALA A 58 -17.46 -20.47 24.91
C ALA A 58 -15.98 -20.09 24.75
N LYS A 59 -15.60 -19.54 23.59
CA LYS A 59 -14.24 -19.00 23.36
C LYS A 59 -13.93 -17.83 24.29
N ALA A 60 -14.85 -16.87 24.45
CA ALA A 60 -14.69 -15.73 25.35
C ALA A 60 -14.47 -16.19 26.80
N LEU A 61 -15.33 -17.09 27.30
CA LEU A 61 -15.21 -17.62 28.66
C LEU A 61 -13.87 -18.35 28.88
N ARG A 62 -13.49 -19.23 27.95
CA ARG A 62 -12.21 -19.96 28.04
C ARG A 62 -11.02 -19.01 28.05
N LYS A 63 -11.05 -17.97 27.23
CA LYS A 63 -9.99 -16.95 27.17
C LYS A 63 -9.93 -16.13 28.45
N ALA A 64 -11.08 -15.71 29.00
CA ALA A 64 -11.16 -14.98 30.25
C ALA A 64 -10.60 -15.79 31.43
N MET A 65 -10.98 -17.07 31.54
CA MET A 65 -10.45 -17.97 32.57
C MET A 65 -8.93 -18.18 32.42
N ARG A 66 -8.45 -18.38 31.18
CA ARG A 66 -7.01 -18.53 30.91
C ARG A 66 -6.22 -17.27 31.27
N LEU A 67 -6.74 -16.09 30.91
CA LEU A 67 -6.14 -14.80 31.25
C LEU A 67 -6.16 -14.54 32.76
N GLY A 68 -7.25 -14.88 33.45
CA GLY A 68 -7.35 -14.75 34.91
C GLY A 68 -6.33 -15.64 35.64
N ALA A 69 -6.20 -16.90 35.23
CA ALA A 69 -5.18 -17.81 35.77
C ALA A 69 -3.76 -17.30 35.48
N TYR A 70 -3.52 -16.79 34.27
CA TYR A 70 -2.24 -16.17 33.90
C TYR A 70 -1.93 -14.93 34.73
N ALA A 71 -2.90 -14.03 34.92
CA ALA A 71 -2.74 -12.81 35.71
C ALA A 71 -2.42 -13.12 37.17
N LEU A 72 -3.12 -14.09 37.77
CA LEU A 72 -2.86 -14.55 39.14
C LEU A 72 -1.46 -15.15 39.27
N SER A 73 -1.07 -16.05 38.35
CA SER A 73 0.26 -16.65 38.34
C SER A 73 1.35 -15.58 38.16
N SER A 74 1.21 -14.72 37.15
CA SER A 74 2.12 -13.62 36.86
C SER A 74 2.33 -12.68 38.06
N ALA A 75 1.24 -12.32 38.75
CA ALA A 75 1.31 -11.45 39.94
C ALA A 75 2.00 -12.13 41.14
N MET A 76 1.84 -13.45 41.32
CA MET A 76 2.41 -14.16 42.47
C MET A 76 3.86 -14.62 42.25
N THR A 77 4.18 -15.15 41.06
CA THR A 77 5.47 -15.81 40.78
C THR A 77 6.39 -14.97 39.90
N GLY A 78 5.87 -13.92 39.27
CA GLY A 78 6.59 -13.15 38.25
C GLY A 78 6.88 -13.92 36.96
N LYS A 79 6.43 -15.18 36.85
CA LYS A 79 6.67 -16.06 35.69
C LYS A 79 5.42 -16.91 35.42
N ALA A 80 4.79 -16.67 34.29
CA ALA A 80 3.64 -17.45 33.82
C ALA A 80 3.83 -17.83 32.35
N GLU A 81 3.41 -19.05 31.99
CA GLU A 81 3.43 -19.48 30.59
C GLU A 81 2.43 -18.65 29.77
N PRO A 82 2.82 -18.06 28.63
CA PRO A 82 1.95 -17.22 27.82
C PRO A 82 0.62 -17.90 27.44
N CYS A 83 -0.48 -17.14 27.51
CA CYS A 83 -1.77 -17.60 27.02
C CYS A 83 -1.79 -17.78 25.49
N ILE A 84 -1.04 -16.96 24.78
CA ILE A 84 -0.99 -16.96 23.32
C ILE A 84 0.32 -16.32 22.88
N LYS A 85 0.83 -16.76 21.72
CA LYS A 85 1.97 -16.15 21.07
C LYS A 85 1.47 -15.14 20.01
N PRO A 86 2.17 -14.02 19.80
CA PRO A 86 1.91 -13.13 18.67
C PRO A 86 1.95 -13.88 17.34
N LEU A 87 1.30 -13.33 16.31
CA LEU A 87 1.41 -13.87 14.96
C LEU A 87 2.85 -13.73 14.43
N PRO A 88 3.31 -14.58 13.51
CA PRO A 88 4.60 -14.39 12.85
C PRO A 88 4.70 -12.97 12.25
N GLY A 89 5.77 -12.24 12.58
CA GLY A 89 5.99 -10.87 12.14
C GLY A 89 5.32 -9.78 13.00
N ASP A 90 4.60 -10.13 14.06
CA ASP A 90 4.07 -9.15 15.02
C ASP A 90 5.15 -8.80 16.05
N HIS A 91 5.82 -7.67 15.82
CA HIS A 91 6.94 -7.15 16.62
C HIS A 91 6.51 -6.18 17.72
N ARG A 92 5.20 -5.95 17.92
CA ARG A 92 4.69 -4.93 18.86
C ARG A 92 5.07 -5.20 20.33
N PHE A 93 5.34 -6.45 20.65
CA PHE A 93 5.57 -6.91 22.02
C PHE A 93 6.98 -7.48 22.25
N ASP A 94 7.95 -7.12 21.40
CA ASP A 94 9.33 -7.67 21.45
C ASP A 94 10.17 -7.13 22.63
N HIS A 95 9.85 -5.92 23.13
CA HIS A 95 10.59 -5.33 24.25
C HIS A 95 10.46 -6.21 25.52
N PRO A 96 11.55 -6.55 26.25
CA PRO A 96 11.53 -7.44 27.41
C PRO A 96 10.57 -7.00 28.54
N GLY A 97 10.26 -5.70 28.61
CA GLY A 97 9.27 -5.18 29.55
C GLY A 97 7.88 -5.77 29.40
N TRP A 98 7.51 -6.28 28.21
CA TRP A 98 6.22 -6.94 27.95
C TRP A 98 6.10 -8.31 28.62
N GLU A 99 7.18 -8.88 29.15
CA GLU A 99 7.14 -10.14 29.92
C GLU A 99 6.85 -9.91 31.40
N ARG A 100 6.91 -8.66 31.88
CA ARG A 100 6.77 -8.30 33.30
C ARG A 100 5.34 -7.91 33.65
N TYR A 101 4.93 -8.21 34.88
CA TYR A 101 3.66 -7.71 35.42
C TYR A 101 3.71 -6.18 35.63
N PRO A 102 2.64 -5.41 35.29
CA PRO A 102 1.35 -5.85 34.74
C PRO A 102 1.28 -5.90 33.21
N TYR A 103 2.32 -5.46 32.50
CA TYR A 103 2.35 -5.32 31.04
C TYR A 103 2.11 -6.64 30.30
N ASN A 104 2.58 -7.75 30.85
CA ASN A 104 2.37 -9.07 30.29
C ASN A 104 0.90 -9.51 30.31
N VAL A 105 0.12 -9.13 31.32
CA VAL A 105 -1.32 -9.39 31.37
C VAL A 105 -2.04 -8.53 30.33
N VAL A 106 -1.62 -7.28 30.16
CA VAL A 106 -2.19 -6.36 29.17
C VAL A 106 -1.96 -6.87 27.74
N SER A 107 -0.72 -7.24 27.40
CA SER A 107 -0.40 -7.76 26.07
C SER A 107 -1.09 -9.10 25.78
N GLN A 108 -1.10 -10.03 26.74
CA GLN A 108 -1.80 -11.31 26.59
C GLN A 108 -3.32 -11.12 26.47
N GLY A 109 -3.91 -10.19 27.22
CA GLY A 109 -5.32 -9.83 27.09
C GLY A 109 -5.67 -9.28 25.72
N PHE A 110 -4.83 -8.37 25.20
CA PHE A 110 -4.98 -7.83 23.85
C PHE A 110 -4.89 -8.92 22.77
N LEU A 111 -3.87 -9.78 22.80
CA LEU A 111 -3.70 -10.86 21.81
C LEU A 111 -4.87 -11.86 21.85
N LEU A 112 -5.37 -12.19 23.04
CA LEU A 112 -6.55 -13.06 23.18
C LEU A 112 -7.81 -12.40 22.61
N ASN A 113 -7.97 -11.09 22.81
CA ASN A 113 -9.06 -10.29 22.27
C ASN A 113 -8.99 -10.17 20.75
N GLN A 114 -7.80 -9.90 20.19
CA GLN A 114 -7.57 -9.89 18.74
C GLN A 114 -7.93 -11.23 18.12
N GLN A 115 -7.52 -12.35 18.72
CA GLN A 115 -7.92 -13.67 18.24
C GLN A 115 -9.44 -13.91 18.39
N TRP A 116 -10.08 -13.38 19.43
CA TRP A 116 -11.54 -13.52 19.58
C TRP A 116 -12.27 -12.77 18.47
N TRP A 117 -11.87 -11.52 18.18
CA TRP A 117 -12.42 -10.73 17.08
C TRP A 117 -12.22 -11.39 15.73
N HIS A 118 -11.03 -11.94 15.47
CA HIS A 118 -10.82 -12.72 14.25
C HIS A 118 -11.85 -13.85 14.11
N ASN A 119 -12.10 -14.61 15.19
CA ASN A 119 -13.14 -15.65 15.17
C ASN A 119 -14.56 -15.10 15.01
N ALA A 120 -14.82 -13.88 15.48
CA ALA A 120 -16.13 -13.23 15.42
C ALA A 120 -16.40 -12.64 14.04
N THR A 121 -15.37 -12.32 13.26
CA THR A 121 -15.50 -11.76 11.91
C THR A 121 -15.31 -12.79 10.80
N THR A 122 -14.63 -13.92 11.05
CA THR A 122 -14.33 -14.92 10.02
C THR A 122 -15.07 -16.25 10.19
N GLY A 123 -15.27 -16.96 9.07
CA GLY A 123 -15.89 -18.28 9.03
C GLY A 123 -17.34 -18.25 9.52
N ILE A 124 -18.13 -17.27 9.07
CA ILE A 124 -19.57 -17.18 9.35
C ILE A 124 -20.32 -17.67 8.11
N ARG A 125 -21.17 -18.69 8.29
CA ARG A 125 -21.91 -19.28 7.19
C ARG A 125 -22.88 -18.25 6.58
N GLY A 126 -22.76 -18.05 5.27
CA GLY A 126 -23.63 -17.16 4.49
C GLY A 126 -23.06 -15.76 4.26
N VAL A 127 -22.05 -15.35 5.01
CA VAL A 127 -21.33 -14.09 4.74
C VAL A 127 -20.49 -14.25 3.48
N SER A 128 -20.53 -13.25 2.60
CA SER A 128 -19.68 -13.23 1.41
C SER A 128 -18.20 -13.12 1.77
N LYS A 129 -17.30 -13.68 0.95
CA LYS A 129 -15.85 -13.60 1.22
C LYS A 129 -15.35 -12.16 1.32
N HIS A 130 -15.88 -11.29 0.45
CA HIS A 130 -15.56 -9.87 0.43
C HIS A 130 -16.04 -9.17 1.71
N ALA A 131 -17.30 -9.38 2.15
CA ALA A 131 -17.78 -8.80 3.41
C ALA A 131 -17.02 -9.32 4.63
N GLU A 132 -16.71 -10.62 4.68
CA GLU A 132 -15.88 -11.21 5.74
C GLU A 132 -14.49 -10.55 5.79
N ALA A 133 -13.84 -10.35 4.64
CA ALA A 133 -12.55 -9.68 4.53
C ALA A 133 -12.65 -8.21 4.98
N ALA A 134 -13.67 -7.47 4.54
CA ALA A 134 -13.88 -6.06 4.87
C ALA A 134 -14.12 -5.83 6.37
N VAL A 135 -14.96 -6.66 6.97
CA VAL A 135 -15.26 -6.57 8.42
C VAL A 135 -14.05 -6.98 9.25
N TRP A 136 -13.33 -8.05 8.87
CA TRP A 136 -12.09 -8.43 9.54
C TRP A 136 -11.03 -7.33 9.41
N PHE A 137 -10.82 -6.79 8.20
CA PHE A 137 -9.87 -5.71 7.96
C PHE A 137 -10.18 -4.51 8.87
N THR A 138 -11.44 -4.07 8.89
CA THR A 138 -11.86 -2.93 9.72
C THR A 138 -11.69 -3.21 11.22
N ALA A 139 -12.08 -4.39 11.69
CA ALA A 139 -11.89 -4.80 13.07
C ALA A 139 -10.40 -4.83 13.45
N LYS A 140 -9.55 -5.34 12.55
CA LYS A 140 -8.09 -5.37 12.73
C LYS A 140 -7.52 -3.96 12.82
N GLN A 141 -7.92 -3.01 11.97
CA GLN A 141 -7.48 -1.61 12.05
C GLN A 141 -7.84 -0.96 13.39
N ILE A 142 -9.06 -1.19 13.90
CA ILE A 142 -9.49 -0.67 15.21
C ILE A 142 -8.67 -1.28 16.35
N LEU A 143 -8.44 -2.60 16.30
CA LEU A 143 -7.61 -3.31 17.28
C LEU A 143 -6.17 -2.81 17.25
N ASP A 144 -5.59 -2.65 16.07
CA ASP A 144 -4.21 -2.19 15.90
C ASP A 144 -4.06 -0.73 16.36
N MET A 145 -5.04 0.13 16.10
CA MET A 145 -5.07 1.51 16.63
C MET A 145 -5.11 1.54 18.15
N THR A 146 -5.90 0.66 18.77
CA THR A 146 -6.10 0.58 20.23
C THR A 146 -5.11 -0.36 20.94
N ALA A 147 -4.09 -0.84 20.23
CA ALA A 147 -3.11 -1.76 20.78
C ALA A 147 -2.37 -1.13 21.98
N PRO A 148 -2.02 -1.92 23.02
CA PRO A 148 -1.35 -1.40 24.21
C PRO A 148 -0.04 -0.66 23.94
N CYS A 149 0.69 -1.04 22.88
CA CYS A 149 1.93 -0.37 22.48
C CYS A 149 1.73 1.09 22.07
N ASN A 150 0.53 1.47 21.61
CA ASN A 150 0.19 2.82 21.18
C ASN A 150 -0.29 3.72 22.33
N ILE A 151 -0.48 3.15 23.53
CA ILE A 151 -0.99 3.86 24.69
C ILE A 151 0.20 4.10 25.64
N PRO A 152 0.69 5.35 25.80
CA PRO A 152 1.94 5.64 26.49
C PRO A 152 2.09 5.01 27.88
N PHE A 153 1.01 4.98 28.66
CA PHE A 153 1.00 4.43 30.03
C PHE A 153 0.87 2.89 30.09
N LEU A 154 0.46 2.25 28.99
CA LEU A 154 0.41 0.78 28.87
C LEU A 154 1.65 0.20 28.19
N ASN A 155 2.54 1.04 27.67
CA ASN A 155 3.76 0.61 27.01
C ASN A 155 4.93 0.61 28.01
N PRO A 156 5.57 -0.54 28.30
CA PRO A 156 6.65 -0.65 29.26
C PRO A 156 7.90 0.12 28.84
N GLU A 157 8.21 0.19 27.54
CA GLU A 157 9.37 0.91 27.02
C GLU A 157 9.22 2.43 27.25
N ILE A 158 8.02 2.95 27.01
CA ILE A 158 7.70 4.36 27.27
C ILE A 158 7.72 4.62 28.78
N ALA A 159 7.12 3.75 29.60
CA ALA A 159 7.10 3.92 31.05
C ALA A 159 8.52 3.91 31.64
N GLU A 160 9.36 2.96 31.24
CA GLU A 160 10.76 2.86 31.66
C GLU A 160 11.56 4.11 31.26
N THR A 161 11.47 4.52 30.00
CA THR A 161 12.13 5.74 29.50
C THR A 161 11.64 6.99 30.24
N THR A 162 10.34 7.07 30.55
CA THR A 162 9.74 8.19 31.29
C THR A 162 10.33 8.30 32.69
N ILE A 163 10.55 7.18 33.37
CA ILE A 163 11.19 7.16 34.68
C ILE A 163 12.66 7.57 34.56
N GLN A 164 13.40 6.98 33.62
CA GLN A 164 14.83 7.24 33.41
C GLN A 164 15.11 8.71 33.09
N GLU A 165 14.28 9.31 32.24
CA GLU A 165 14.43 10.69 31.78
C GLU A 165 13.59 11.70 32.58
N ARG A 166 12.92 11.27 33.66
CA ARG A 166 12.05 12.12 34.49
C ARG A 166 10.99 12.87 33.67
N GLY A 167 10.41 12.22 32.66
CA GLY A 167 9.36 12.74 31.80
C GLY A 167 9.84 13.60 30.62
N ALA A 168 11.14 13.79 30.42
CA ALA A 168 11.65 14.58 29.30
C ALA A 168 11.27 13.99 27.92
N ASN A 169 11.18 12.66 27.80
CA ASN A 169 10.70 11.96 26.61
C ASN A 169 9.27 12.38 26.21
N LEU A 170 8.36 12.53 27.19
CA LEU A 170 6.99 12.94 26.94
C LEU A 170 6.91 14.40 26.49
N ALA A 171 7.74 15.27 27.08
CA ALA A 171 7.84 16.67 26.66
C ALA A 171 8.33 16.78 25.20
N ARG A 172 9.36 16.03 24.83
CA ARG A 172 9.86 15.96 23.44
C ARG A 172 8.80 15.39 22.49
N GLY A 173 8.11 14.31 22.88
CA GLY A 173 7.02 13.73 22.10
C GLY A 173 5.87 14.70 21.85
N ALA A 174 5.48 15.49 22.86
CA ALA A 174 4.46 16.53 22.72
C ALA A 174 4.89 17.65 21.76
N GLU A 175 6.18 18.00 21.75
CA GLU A 175 6.73 18.96 20.78
C GLU A 175 6.66 18.44 19.35
N PHE A 176 7.04 17.16 19.13
CA PHE A 176 6.89 16.52 17.81
C PHE A 176 5.42 16.47 17.38
N TYR A 177 4.51 16.05 18.25
CA TYR A 177 3.07 16.01 17.95
C TYR A 177 2.51 17.39 17.57
N ARG A 178 2.92 18.44 18.31
CA ARG A 178 2.52 19.83 18.01
C ARG A 178 3.03 20.27 16.65
N GLU A 179 4.27 19.92 16.30
CA GLU A 179 4.86 20.24 15.00
C GLU A 179 4.16 19.50 13.86
N ASP A 180 3.86 18.21 14.03
CA ASP A 180 3.13 17.41 13.05
C ASP A 180 1.72 17.97 12.82
N MET A 181 1.00 18.34 13.89
CA MET A 181 -0.28 19.02 13.78
C MET A 181 -0.17 20.35 13.03
N ARG A 182 0.83 21.18 13.35
CA ARG A 182 1.06 22.47 12.69
C ARG A 182 1.32 22.27 11.19
N ARG A 183 2.13 21.28 10.83
CA ARG A 183 2.45 20.95 9.43
C ARG A 183 1.23 20.45 8.70
N SER A 184 0.48 19.53 9.29
CA SER A 184 -0.76 18.99 8.71
C SER A 184 -1.78 20.10 8.42
N LEU A 185 -2.01 21.02 9.37
CA LEU A 185 -2.93 22.16 9.20
C LEU A 185 -2.49 23.16 8.13
N ARG A 186 -1.19 23.22 7.84
CA ARG A 186 -0.61 24.07 6.77
C ARG A 186 -0.33 23.31 5.49
N GLU A 187 -0.70 22.03 5.46
CA GLU A 187 -0.40 21.12 4.36
C GLU A 187 1.09 21.03 4.00
N GLU A 188 1.96 21.27 4.97
CA GLU A 188 3.41 21.12 4.83
C GLU A 188 3.78 19.63 4.82
N LYS A 189 4.88 19.31 4.14
CA LYS A 189 5.39 17.93 4.11
C LYS A 189 5.89 17.50 5.50
N PRO A 190 5.88 16.17 5.81
CA PRO A 190 6.41 15.65 7.06
C PRO A 190 7.84 16.14 7.33
N ALA A 191 8.15 16.36 8.61
CA ALA A 191 9.48 16.79 9.03
C ALA A 191 10.56 15.76 8.60
N GLY A 192 11.75 16.25 8.23
CA GLY A 192 12.85 15.43 7.75
C GLY A 192 12.80 15.09 6.26
N LEU A 193 11.66 15.28 5.58
CA LEU A 193 11.58 15.02 4.14
C LEU A 193 12.42 16.03 3.33
N GLU A 194 12.61 17.25 3.86
CA GLU A 194 13.52 18.27 3.31
C GLU A 194 14.98 17.82 3.20
N ALA A 195 15.37 16.77 3.94
CA ALA A 195 16.69 16.17 3.84
C ALA A 195 16.87 15.39 2.53
N PHE A 196 15.78 15.02 1.83
CA PHE A 196 15.82 14.26 0.58
C PHE A 196 15.48 15.16 -0.61
N ARG A 197 16.49 15.51 -1.40
CA ARG A 197 16.40 16.39 -2.56
C ARG A 197 16.76 15.60 -3.82
N VAL A 198 15.74 15.33 -4.64
CA VAL A 198 15.87 14.64 -5.93
C VAL A 198 16.80 15.43 -6.84
N GLY A 199 17.81 14.77 -7.41
CA GLY A 199 18.87 15.36 -8.22
C GLY A 199 20.06 15.91 -7.43
N GLU A 200 19.98 16.03 -6.10
CA GLU A 200 21.11 16.46 -5.26
C GLU A 200 21.68 15.35 -4.38
N ASN A 201 20.81 14.59 -3.70
CA ASN A 201 21.22 13.47 -2.84
C ASN A 201 20.33 12.22 -2.97
N LEU A 202 19.30 12.28 -3.83
CA LEU A 202 18.45 11.18 -4.24
C LEU A 202 18.35 11.16 -5.77
N ALA A 203 18.32 10.00 -6.43
CA ALA A 203 18.30 9.89 -7.89
C ALA A 203 19.48 10.61 -8.57
N ILE A 204 20.69 10.38 -8.06
CA ILE A 204 21.91 11.09 -8.49
C ILE A 204 22.85 10.25 -9.33
N THR A 205 22.42 9.08 -9.81
CA THR A 205 23.26 8.31 -10.74
C THR A 205 23.41 9.12 -12.03
N PRO A 206 24.64 9.45 -12.47
CA PRO A 206 24.83 10.34 -13.61
C PRO A 206 24.17 9.79 -14.88
N GLY A 207 23.37 10.61 -15.55
CA GLY A 207 22.61 10.20 -16.74
C GLY A 207 22.08 11.39 -17.52
N LYS A 208 21.50 11.12 -18.68
CA LYS A 208 20.90 12.13 -19.56
C LYS A 208 19.57 11.64 -20.11
N VAL A 209 18.62 12.55 -20.27
CA VAL A 209 17.39 12.26 -21.02
C VAL A 209 17.76 12.18 -22.50
N VAL A 210 17.53 11.01 -23.11
CA VAL A 210 17.87 10.72 -24.52
C VAL A 210 16.64 10.68 -25.43
N TYR A 211 15.44 10.55 -24.85
CA TYR A 211 14.17 10.61 -25.56
C TYR A 211 13.09 11.18 -24.64
N ARG A 212 12.12 11.89 -25.21
CA ARG A 212 10.99 12.49 -24.49
C ARG A 212 9.76 12.51 -25.39
N ASN A 213 8.61 12.19 -24.83
CA ASN A 213 7.32 12.39 -25.47
C ASN A 213 6.26 12.87 -24.45
N LEU A 214 4.97 12.70 -24.78
CA LEU A 214 3.87 13.10 -23.92
C LEU A 214 3.87 12.39 -22.55
N LEU A 215 4.21 11.10 -22.51
CA LEU A 215 4.07 10.23 -21.32
C LEU A 215 5.34 10.02 -20.51
N MET A 216 6.52 10.15 -21.13
CA MET A 216 7.74 9.80 -20.43
C MET A 216 8.99 10.51 -20.96
N GLU A 217 9.99 10.52 -20.10
CA GLU A 217 11.38 10.75 -20.42
C GLU A 217 12.15 9.43 -20.32
N LEU A 218 12.97 9.12 -21.31
CA LEU A 218 13.90 8.01 -21.27
C LEU A 218 15.27 8.52 -20.84
N ILE A 219 15.75 8.04 -19.70
CA ILE A 219 17.06 8.38 -19.16
C ILE A 219 18.04 7.28 -19.58
N GLN A 220 19.18 7.64 -20.15
CA GLN A 220 20.35 6.77 -20.30
C GLN A 220 21.39 7.16 -19.24
N TYR A 221 21.81 6.20 -18.43
CA TYR A 221 22.86 6.45 -17.43
C TYR A 221 24.26 6.40 -18.04
N SER A 222 25.15 7.23 -17.51
CA SER A 222 26.54 7.32 -17.95
C SER A 222 27.31 6.10 -17.46
N PRO A 223 28.10 5.41 -18.30
CA PRO A 223 28.85 4.24 -17.89
C PRO A 223 29.92 4.62 -16.84
N THR A 224 30.18 3.72 -15.90
CA THR A 224 31.26 3.85 -14.89
C THR A 224 32.39 2.85 -15.10
N THR A 225 32.37 2.10 -16.22
CA THR A 225 33.37 1.10 -16.63
C THR A 225 33.87 1.37 -18.05
N ASP A 226 35.07 0.90 -18.39
CA ASP A 226 35.67 1.07 -19.72
C ASP A 226 34.91 0.30 -20.81
N THR A 227 34.34 -0.86 -20.44
CA THR A 227 33.53 -1.71 -21.33
C THR A 227 32.21 -2.06 -20.67
N VAL A 228 31.18 -2.26 -21.49
CA VAL A 228 29.84 -2.66 -21.04
C VAL A 228 29.38 -3.95 -21.73
N GLN A 229 28.38 -4.60 -21.13
CA GLN A 229 27.66 -5.72 -21.73
C GLN A 229 26.99 -5.30 -23.04
N ARG A 230 26.89 -6.25 -23.98
CA ARG A 230 26.37 -6.01 -25.33
C ARG A 230 24.90 -5.59 -25.33
N GLU A 231 24.06 -6.30 -24.58
CA GLU A 231 22.63 -6.03 -24.45
C GLU A 231 22.37 -5.00 -23.32
N PRO A 232 21.63 -3.90 -23.59
CA PRO A 232 21.27 -2.93 -22.57
C PRO A 232 20.16 -3.44 -21.65
N VAL A 233 19.97 -2.75 -20.53
CA VAL A 233 18.88 -2.97 -19.56
C VAL A 233 17.92 -1.78 -19.59
N LEU A 234 16.65 -2.02 -19.92
CA LEU A 234 15.55 -1.05 -19.79
C LEU A 234 14.77 -1.32 -18.50
N MET A 235 14.66 -0.30 -17.65
CA MET A 235 13.92 -0.36 -16.40
C MET A 235 12.68 0.53 -16.45
N GLN A 236 11.56 0.06 -15.89
CA GLN A 236 10.37 0.88 -15.67
C GLN A 236 9.70 0.56 -14.33
N SER A 237 9.36 1.62 -13.57
CA SER A 237 8.59 1.51 -12.33
C SER A 237 7.08 1.63 -12.59
N ALA A 238 6.28 1.41 -11.55
CA ALA A 238 4.91 1.91 -11.50
C ALA A 238 4.89 3.44 -11.69
N TRP A 239 3.86 3.97 -12.35
CA TRP A 239 3.64 5.43 -12.52
C TRP A 239 2.97 6.09 -11.30
N MET A 240 2.37 5.30 -10.40
CA MET A 240 1.88 5.78 -9.10
C MET A 240 3.03 6.17 -8.16
N MET A 241 4.20 5.55 -8.32
CA MET A 241 5.44 5.95 -7.65
C MET A 241 6.41 6.58 -8.67
N LYS A 242 7.51 7.16 -8.18
CA LYS A 242 8.56 7.70 -9.05
C LYS A 242 9.64 6.66 -9.32
N TYR A 243 10.27 6.77 -10.49
CA TYR A 243 11.30 5.85 -10.97
C TYR A 243 12.47 5.69 -9.99
N TYR A 244 12.75 6.72 -9.19
CA TYR A 244 13.87 6.74 -8.24
C TYR A 244 13.72 5.77 -7.08
N ILE A 245 12.62 5.00 -6.96
CA ILE A 245 12.60 3.82 -6.09
C ILE A 245 13.68 2.80 -6.49
N LEU A 246 14.09 2.78 -7.76
CA LEU A 246 15.18 1.96 -8.29
C LEU A 246 16.53 2.70 -8.31
N ASP A 247 16.54 4.00 -8.01
CA ASP A 247 17.71 4.88 -7.96
C ASP A 247 17.61 5.84 -6.78
N LEU A 248 17.63 5.32 -5.55
CA LEU A 248 17.49 6.12 -4.34
C LEU A 248 18.78 6.90 -4.06
N SER A 249 19.59 6.44 -3.11
CA SER A 249 20.88 7.03 -2.76
C SER A 249 22.02 6.13 -3.26
N PRO A 250 23.28 6.60 -3.31
CA PRO A 250 24.38 5.82 -3.89
C PRO A 250 24.59 4.43 -3.29
N HIS A 251 24.23 4.22 -2.02
CA HIS A 251 24.43 2.94 -1.33
C HIS A 251 23.24 1.97 -1.47
N ASN A 252 22.10 2.42 -2.00
CA ASN A 252 20.90 1.59 -2.19
C ASN A 252 20.23 1.83 -3.56
N SER A 253 21.02 2.22 -4.57
CA SER A 253 20.58 2.37 -5.95
C SER A 253 20.88 1.10 -6.76
N LEU A 254 19.82 0.49 -7.29
CA LEU A 254 19.95 -0.66 -8.20
C LEU A 254 20.48 -0.20 -9.56
N VAL A 255 20.06 0.96 -10.04
CA VAL A 255 20.58 1.57 -11.27
C VAL A 255 22.10 1.74 -11.17
N LYS A 256 22.60 2.39 -10.10
CA LYS A 256 24.03 2.57 -9.88
C LYS A 256 24.76 1.24 -9.84
N TYR A 257 24.22 0.26 -9.11
CA TYR A 257 24.79 -1.07 -9.04
C TYR A 257 24.95 -1.71 -10.43
N LEU A 258 23.93 -1.63 -11.29
CA LEU A 258 23.99 -2.20 -12.63
C LEU A 258 24.99 -1.47 -13.53
N VAL A 259 25.03 -0.13 -13.47
CA VAL A 259 26.00 0.68 -14.21
C VAL A 259 27.43 0.33 -13.78
N ASP A 260 27.68 0.21 -12.47
CA ASP A 260 28.98 -0.20 -11.91
C ASP A 260 29.38 -1.65 -12.25
N ARG A 261 28.40 -2.50 -12.60
CA ARG A 261 28.64 -3.85 -13.12
C ARG A 261 28.79 -3.89 -14.64
N GLY A 262 28.89 -2.74 -15.29
CA GLY A 262 29.12 -2.62 -16.73
C GLY A 262 27.88 -2.89 -17.57
N HIS A 263 26.67 -2.59 -17.08
CA HIS A 263 25.48 -2.57 -17.93
C HIS A 263 25.22 -1.17 -18.47
N THR A 264 24.81 -1.07 -19.75
CA THR A 264 24.16 0.13 -20.25
C THR A 264 22.71 0.14 -19.74
N VAL A 265 22.38 1.07 -18.86
CA VAL A 265 21.07 1.13 -18.20
C VAL A 265 20.24 2.30 -18.75
N PHE A 266 18.99 2.01 -19.08
CA PHE A 266 17.95 2.96 -19.42
C PHE A 266 16.82 2.91 -18.39
N MET A 267 16.18 4.05 -18.12
CA MET A 267 15.04 4.15 -17.20
C MET A 267 13.93 4.98 -17.80
N ILE A 268 12.70 4.48 -17.72
CA ILE A 268 11.50 5.27 -18.00
C ILE A 268 11.16 6.12 -16.77
N SER A 269 11.19 7.43 -16.95
CA SER A 269 10.66 8.41 -16.00
C SER A 269 9.29 8.88 -16.48
N TRP A 270 8.24 8.35 -15.86
CA TRP A 270 6.85 8.69 -16.19
C TRP A 270 6.49 10.13 -15.81
N MET A 271 5.73 10.79 -16.69
CA MET A 271 5.07 12.06 -16.42
C MET A 271 4.05 11.92 -15.28
N ASN A 272 3.88 12.98 -14.49
CA ASN A 272 2.74 13.08 -13.58
C ASN A 272 1.51 13.55 -14.36
N PRO A 273 0.39 12.80 -14.32
CA PRO A 273 -0.83 13.22 -15.00
C PRO A 273 -1.37 14.52 -14.40
N ARG A 274 -2.15 15.22 -15.23
CA ARG A 274 -2.83 16.49 -14.95
C ARG A 274 -4.23 16.40 -15.57
N ALA A 275 -5.09 17.38 -15.32
CA ALA A 275 -6.47 17.36 -15.81
C ALA A 275 -6.58 17.15 -17.33
N GLU A 276 -5.65 17.70 -18.11
CA GLU A 276 -5.59 17.53 -19.57
C GLU A 276 -5.28 16.08 -20.01
N HIS A 277 -4.75 15.25 -19.12
CA HIS A 277 -4.37 13.86 -19.39
C HIS A 277 -5.49 12.85 -19.06
N ARG A 278 -6.70 13.31 -18.72
CA ARG A 278 -7.84 12.50 -18.28
C ARG A 278 -8.27 11.38 -19.24
N ASN A 279 -7.95 11.51 -20.52
CA ASN A 279 -8.36 10.55 -21.57
C ASN A 279 -7.24 9.54 -21.92
N LEU A 280 -6.12 9.54 -21.20
CA LEU A 280 -5.05 8.57 -21.41
C LEU A 280 -5.43 7.22 -20.82
N GLY A 281 -5.37 6.16 -21.63
CA GLY A 281 -5.66 4.79 -21.24
C GLY A 281 -4.42 3.90 -21.19
N MET A 282 -4.60 2.65 -20.76
CA MET A 282 -3.51 1.66 -20.65
C MET A 282 -2.75 1.45 -21.97
N GLU A 283 -3.44 1.56 -23.12
CA GLU A 283 -2.83 1.42 -24.43
C GLU A 283 -1.90 2.59 -24.78
N ASP A 284 -2.20 3.81 -24.32
CA ASP A 284 -1.31 4.96 -24.48
C ASP A 284 -0.02 4.75 -23.69
N TYR A 285 -0.11 4.25 -22.45
CA TYR A 285 1.06 3.88 -21.65
C TYR A 285 1.89 2.76 -22.29
N ARG A 286 1.24 1.79 -22.94
CA ARG A 286 1.95 0.73 -23.67
C ARG A 286 2.70 1.30 -24.87
N LYS A 287 2.03 2.09 -25.72
CA LYS A 287 2.59 2.64 -26.97
C LYS A 287 3.59 3.76 -26.73
N LEU A 288 3.16 4.83 -26.05
CA LEU A 288 3.96 6.02 -25.80
C LEU A 288 4.89 5.85 -24.59
N GLY A 289 4.76 4.79 -23.81
CA GLY A 289 5.68 4.43 -22.74
C GLY A 289 6.64 3.31 -23.15
N THR A 290 6.26 2.07 -22.83
CA THR A 290 7.13 0.90 -22.97
C THR A 290 7.65 0.71 -24.40
N MET A 291 6.77 0.75 -25.41
CA MET A 291 7.16 0.54 -26.81
C MET A 291 8.02 1.69 -27.33
N ALA A 292 7.64 2.95 -27.05
CA ALA A 292 8.45 4.11 -27.42
C ALA A 292 9.87 4.06 -26.80
N ALA A 293 10.03 3.56 -25.58
CA ALA A 293 11.34 3.34 -24.97
C ALA A 293 12.15 2.26 -25.71
N ILE A 294 11.51 1.14 -26.06
CA ILE A 294 12.14 0.05 -26.82
C ILE A 294 12.57 0.55 -28.21
N ASP A 295 11.74 1.34 -28.88
CA ASP A 295 12.03 1.94 -30.18
C ASP A 295 13.22 2.89 -30.08
N ALA A 296 13.21 3.82 -29.12
CA ALA A 296 14.32 4.75 -28.91
C ALA A 296 15.64 4.02 -28.59
N ILE A 297 15.61 2.96 -27.77
CA ILE A 297 16.82 2.15 -27.50
C ILE A 297 17.28 1.42 -28.76
N SER A 298 16.36 0.92 -29.58
CA SER A 298 16.68 0.23 -30.84
C SER A 298 17.32 1.19 -31.86
N GLU A 299 16.96 2.47 -31.84
CA GLU A 299 17.61 3.52 -32.65
C GLU A 299 19.02 3.85 -32.12
N ILE A 300 19.18 3.98 -30.80
CA ILE A 300 20.48 4.29 -30.18
C ILE A 300 21.45 3.11 -30.30
N LEU A 301 20.96 1.87 -30.16
CA LEU A 301 21.73 0.63 -30.19
C LEU A 301 21.16 -0.36 -31.23
N PRO A 302 21.37 -0.10 -32.55
CA PRO A 302 20.80 -0.93 -33.61
C PRO A 302 21.20 -2.41 -33.51
N GLY A 303 20.22 -3.30 -33.67
CA GLY A 303 20.41 -4.75 -33.70
C GLY A 303 20.77 -5.38 -32.35
N ARG A 304 20.62 -4.65 -31.24
CA ARG A 304 20.78 -5.20 -29.89
C ARG A 304 19.42 -5.58 -29.32
N ARG A 305 19.33 -6.77 -28.74
CA ARG A 305 18.18 -7.14 -27.91
C ARG A 305 18.28 -6.48 -26.55
N ILE A 306 17.14 -6.31 -25.87
CA ILE A 306 17.04 -5.51 -24.64
C ILE A 306 16.63 -6.41 -23.48
N HIS A 307 17.38 -6.39 -22.38
CA HIS A 307 16.92 -6.93 -21.11
C HIS A 307 15.95 -5.94 -20.48
N THR A 308 14.76 -6.38 -20.08
CA THR A 308 13.75 -5.49 -19.48
C THR A 308 13.50 -5.83 -18.02
N VAL A 309 13.23 -4.80 -17.24
CA VAL A 309 12.91 -4.88 -15.81
C VAL A 309 11.65 -4.07 -15.55
N GLY A 310 10.61 -4.72 -15.04
CA GLY A 310 9.36 -4.08 -14.64
C GLY A 310 9.11 -4.23 -13.15
N TYR A 311 8.93 -3.11 -12.45
CA TYR A 311 8.64 -3.07 -11.02
C TYR A 311 7.16 -2.71 -10.75
N CYS A 312 6.49 -3.52 -9.92
CA CYS A 312 5.09 -3.34 -9.53
C CYS A 312 4.19 -3.17 -10.78
N LEU A 313 3.39 -2.10 -10.87
CA LEU A 313 2.53 -1.80 -12.03
C LEU A 313 3.31 -1.66 -13.35
N GLY A 314 4.57 -1.23 -13.30
CA GLY A 314 5.46 -1.25 -14.46
C GLY A 314 5.74 -2.66 -14.98
N GLY A 315 5.76 -3.68 -14.11
CA GLY A 315 5.86 -5.08 -14.50
C GLY A 315 4.59 -5.61 -15.15
N ILE A 316 3.42 -5.14 -14.72
CA ILE A 316 2.13 -5.48 -15.35
C ILE A 316 2.11 -4.96 -16.79
N LEU A 317 2.42 -3.67 -16.97
CA LEU A 317 2.49 -3.05 -18.29
C LEU A 317 3.55 -3.70 -19.19
N LEU A 318 4.71 -4.05 -18.64
CA LEU A 318 5.77 -4.75 -19.37
C LEU A 318 5.30 -6.13 -19.84
N THR A 319 4.57 -6.87 -18.99
CA THR A 319 4.01 -8.18 -19.33
C THR A 319 2.99 -8.07 -20.47
N ILE A 320 2.12 -7.06 -20.42
CA ILE A 320 1.15 -6.77 -21.50
C ILE A 320 1.89 -6.41 -22.80
N ALA A 321 2.91 -5.55 -22.73
CA ALA A 321 3.71 -5.15 -23.88
C ALA A 321 4.43 -6.35 -24.51
N ALA A 322 5.09 -7.18 -23.70
CA ALA A 322 5.77 -8.38 -24.17
C ALA A 322 4.82 -9.39 -24.84
N ALA A 323 3.63 -9.59 -24.29
CA ALA A 323 2.61 -10.45 -24.91
C ALA A 323 2.15 -9.90 -26.27
N ALA A 324 1.97 -8.59 -26.39
CA ALA A 324 1.65 -7.94 -27.66
C ALA A 324 2.79 -8.07 -28.68
N MET A 325 4.04 -7.85 -28.26
CA MET A 325 5.24 -8.05 -29.09
C MET A 325 5.33 -9.49 -29.61
N ALA A 326 5.13 -10.48 -28.74
CA ALA A 326 5.15 -11.89 -29.13
C ALA A 326 4.08 -12.23 -30.17
N ARG A 327 2.86 -11.69 -30.02
CA ARG A 327 1.77 -11.84 -31.01
C ARG A 327 2.16 -11.23 -32.38
N GLU A 328 2.92 -10.15 -32.37
CA GLU A 328 3.35 -9.42 -33.56
C GLU A 328 4.67 -9.94 -34.16
N GLY A 329 5.31 -10.92 -33.52
CA GLY A 329 6.60 -11.49 -33.96
C GLY A 329 7.80 -10.59 -33.68
N ASP A 330 7.68 -9.64 -32.75
CA ASP A 330 8.75 -8.74 -32.34
C ASP A 330 9.66 -9.39 -31.29
N ASP A 331 10.91 -9.67 -31.69
CA ASP A 331 11.91 -10.44 -30.92
C ASP A 331 12.98 -9.56 -30.25
N ARG A 332 12.73 -8.25 -30.14
CA ARG A 332 13.70 -7.29 -29.58
C ARG A 332 14.00 -7.48 -28.10
N LEU A 333 13.21 -8.25 -27.35
CA LEU A 333 13.45 -8.53 -25.94
C LEU A 333 14.42 -9.72 -25.75
N ALA A 334 15.50 -9.50 -25.00
CA ALA A 334 16.43 -10.56 -24.60
C ALA A 334 15.94 -11.32 -23.36
N SER A 335 15.36 -10.61 -22.39
CA SER A 335 14.73 -11.18 -21.21
C SER A 335 13.73 -10.20 -20.59
N ILE A 336 12.88 -10.73 -19.71
CA ILE A 336 11.94 -9.96 -18.89
C ILE A 336 12.17 -10.34 -17.43
N THR A 337 12.41 -9.34 -16.59
CA THR A 337 12.57 -9.48 -15.14
C THR A 337 11.45 -8.72 -14.44
N LEU A 338 10.76 -9.40 -13.52
CA LEU A 338 9.58 -8.90 -12.86
C LEU A 338 9.82 -8.75 -11.36
N PHE A 339 9.84 -7.52 -10.86
CA PHE A 339 9.98 -7.21 -9.44
C PHE A 339 8.62 -6.87 -8.84
N THR A 340 8.08 -7.84 -8.09
CA THR A 340 6.82 -7.72 -7.36
C THR A 340 5.61 -7.21 -8.19
N PRO A 341 5.40 -7.58 -9.48
CA PRO A 341 4.11 -7.35 -10.12
C PRO A 341 3.12 -8.48 -9.78
N MET A 342 1.83 -8.18 -9.84
CA MET A 342 0.78 -9.19 -9.91
C MET A 342 0.43 -9.43 -11.38
N THR A 343 0.57 -10.66 -11.87
CA THR A 343 0.09 -11.08 -13.20
C THR A 343 -1.20 -11.89 -13.13
N ASP A 344 -1.51 -12.41 -11.95
CA ASP A 344 -2.76 -13.08 -11.61
C ASP A 344 -3.44 -12.24 -10.52
N PHE A 345 -4.67 -11.79 -10.80
CA PHE A 345 -5.47 -10.96 -9.90
C PHE A 345 -6.60 -11.75 -9.22
N THR A 346 -6.53 -13.08 -9.22
CA THR A 346 -7.53 -13.93 -8.55
C THR A 346 -7.49 -13.76 -7.03
N GLU A 347 -6.30 -13.54 -6.45
CA GLU A 347 -6.07 -13.33 -5.02
C GLU A 347 -5.16 -12.12 -4.77
N VAL A 348 -5.77 -10.94 -4.69
CA VAL A 348 -5.08 -9.65 -4.57
C VAL A 348 -4.71 -9.26 -3.13
N GLY A 349 -5.06 -10.09 -2.14
CA GLY A 349 -4.75 -9.86 -0.73
C GLY A 349 -5.70 -8.86 -0.05
N GLU A 350 -5.22 -8.16 0.99
CA GLU A 350 -6.06 -7.25 1.81
C GLU A 350 -6.66 -6.08 1.01
N ILE A 351 -6.11 -5.74 -0.17
CA ILE A 351 -6.65 -4.68 -1.03
C ILE A 351 -7.99 -5.06 -1.69
N ASP A 352 -8.37 -6.35 -1.68
CA ASP A 352 -9.67 -6.84 -2.18
C ASP A 352 -10.87 -6.14 -1.51
N VAL A 353 -10.68 -5.69 -0.26
CA VAL A 353 -11.67 -4.93 0.51
C VAL A 353 -12.04 -3.60 -0.17
N PHE A 354 -11.17 -3.07 -1.03
CA PHE A 354 -11.37 -1.82 -1.76
C PHE A 354 -11.60 -2.07 -3.27
N MET A 355 -12.00 -3.28 -3.66
CA MET A 355 -12.20 -3.65 -5.07
C MET A 355 -13.62 -4.13 -5.34
N ASP A 356 -14.60 -3.29 -5.00
CA ASP A 356 -16.00 -3.50 -5.35
C ASP A 356 -16.51 -2.43 -6.33
N ALA A 357 -17.67 -2.68 -6.93
CA ALA A 357 -18.25 -1.80 -7.92
C ALA A 357 -18.57 -0.40 -7.35
N SER A 358 -18.96 -0.29 -6.09
CA SER A 358 -19.22 1.00 -5.45
C SER A 358 -17.94 1.81 -5.26
N GLU A 359 -16.84 1.16 -4.89
CA GLU A 359 -15.51 1.80 -4.80
C GLU A 359 -15.03 2.27 -6.18
N VAL A 360 -15.16 1.43 -7.21
CA VAL A 360 -14.76 1.78 -8.58
C VAL A 360 -15.57 2.98 -9.09
N THR A 361 -16.90 2.96 -8.94
CA THR A 361 -17.75 4.10 -9.33
C THR A 361 -17.37 5.37 -8.58
N LEU A 362 -17.12 5.27 -7.27
CA LEU A 362 -16.67 6.43 -6.48
C LEU A 362 -15.37 7.02 -7.03
N LEU A 363 -14.38 6.19 -7.34
CA LEU A 363 -13.10 6.62 -7.89
C LEU A 363 -13.25 7.20 -9.31
N GLU A 364 -14.09 6.59 -10.15
CA GLU A 364 -14.40 7.09 -11.49
C GLU A 364 -15.03 8.49 -11.43
N ASP A 365 -15.97 8.71 -10.52
CA ASP A 365 -16.64 10.00 -10.32
C ASP A 365 -15.68 11.06 -9.81
N MET A 366 -14.82 10.72 -8.84
CA MET A 366 -13.76 11.59 -8.34
C MET A 366 -12.77 11.96 -9.46
N MET A 367 -12.40 11.00 -10.32
CA MET A 367 -11.51 11.24 -11.45
C MET A 367 -12.19 11.99 -12.60
N TRP A 368 -13.51 11.88 -12.75
CA TRP A 368 -14.27 12.60 -13.78
C TRP A 368 -14.22 14.11 -13.59
N GLU A 369 -14.37 14.58 -12.35
CA GLU A 369 -14.31 16.00 -11.99
C GLU A 369 -12.89 16.56 -12.17
N LYS A 370 -11.90 15.85 -11.62
CA LYS A 370 -10.54 16.36 -11.51
C LYS A 370 -9.64 16.05 -12.70
N GLY A 371 -9.98 14.99 -13.44
CA GLY A 371 -9.21 14.46 -14.58
C GLY A 371 -8.03 13.57 -14.20
N TYR A 372 -7.75 13.37 -12.91
CA TYR A 372 -6.70 12.48 -12.41
C TYR A 372 -6.95 12.13 -10.94
N LEU A 373 -6.44 10.98 -10.48
CA LEU A 373 -6.45 10.62 -9.06
C LEU A 373 -5.22 11.21 -8.37
N GLY A 374 -5.43 11.98 -7.31
CA GLY A 374 -4.36 12.56 -6.53
C GLY A 374 -4.87 13.03 -5.17
N HIS A 375 -3.98 13.05 -4.17
CA HIS A 375 -4.33 13.37 -2.78
C HIS A 375 -4.76 14.82 -2.52
N LYS A 376 -4.85 15.67 -3.55
CA LYS A 376 -5.37 17.05 -3.49
C LYS A 376 -5.93 17.46 -4.81
#